data_AF-A0AAW9WGZ5-F1
#
_entry.id   AF-A0AAW9WGZ5-F1
#
_cell.length_a   1.000
_cell.length_b   1.000
_cell.length_c   1.000
_cell.angle_alpha   90.00
_cell.angle_beta   90.00
_cell.angle_gamma   90.00
#
_symmetry.space_group_name_H-M   'P 1'
#
loop_
_entity.id
_entity.type
_entity.pdbx_description
1 polymer ?
#
loop_
_entity_poly.entity_id
_entity_poly.type
_entity_poly.pdbx_seq_one_letter_code
_entity_poly.pdbx_strand_id
1 'polypeptide(L)'
;MIVEKQTVLKTEWFCEINIVLAISLRLNHVRWHQSCSWLVAFVKGVTAIEVLQKDKKVYNAEEIQEILGIGRSKTYTFLDEAYRNQKPFRVLKVGKLFRVPKQSFDDWLDGIS
;
A
#
# COMPACT_ATOMS: atom_id res chain seq x y z
N MET A 1 -13.13 0.65 0.79
CA MET A 1 -13.15 1.39 -0.50
C MET A 1 -11.89 2.25 -0.60
N ILE A 2 -10.71 1.61 -0.54
CA ILE A 2 -9.40 2.25 -0.76
C ILE A 2 -8.58 1.27 -1.61
N VAL A 3 -9.15 0.81 -2.73
CA VAL A 3 -8.45 0.00 -3.74
C VAL A 3 -9.00 0.38 -5.12
N GLU A 4 -8.96 1.66 -5.46
CA GLU A 4 -9.40 2.08 -6.82
C GLU A 4 -8.76 3.39 -7.29
N LYS A 5 -7.55 3.71 -6.83
CA LYS A 5 -6.81 4.88 -7.33
C LYS A 5 -5.46 4.59 -7.98
N GLN A 6 -5.03 3.32 -8.01
CA GLN A 6 -3.73 2.97 -8.59
C GLN A 6 -3.76 2.63 -10.09
N THR A 7 -4.94 2.47 -10.70
CA THR A 7 -5.06 2.02 -12.10
C THR A 7 -5.21 3.15 -13.13
N VAL A 8 -5.46 4.39 -12.71
CA VAL A 8 -5.79 5.50 -13.63
C VAL A 8 -4.56 6.22 -14.21
N LEU A 9 -3.35 6.01 -13.65
CA LEU A 9 -2.14 6.66 -14.16
C LEU A 9 -1.40 5.88 -15.25
N LYS A 10 -2.05 4.90 -15.92
CA LYS A 10 -1.39 4.04 -16.91
C LYS A 10 -1.78 4.30 -18.36
N THR A 11 -2.72 5.19 -18.67
CA THR A 11 -3.24 5.35 -20.05
C THR A 11 -3.06 6.73 -20.68
N GLU A 12 -2.57 7.76 -19.97
CA GLU A 12 -2.37 9.09 -20.56
C GLU A 12 -1.02 9.30 -21.28
N TRP A 13 -0.16 8.27 -21.39
CA TRP A 13 1.17 8.40 -22.00
C TRP A 13 1.34 7.66 -23.33
N PHE A 14 0.25 7.17 -23.94
CA PHE A 14 0.33 6.41 -25.20
C PHE A 14 0.09 7.25 -26.48
N CYS A 15 -0.30 8.53 -26.37
CA CYS A 15 -0.55 9.38 -27.55
C CYS A 15 0.67 10.20 -28.04
N GLU A 16 1.73 10.35 -27.27
CA GLU A 16 2.90 11.17 -27.68
C GLU A 16 3.99 10.39 -28.44
N ILE A 17 3.91 9.04 -28.48
CA ILE A 17 4.98 8.21 -29.03
C ILE A 17 5.13 8.39 -30.56
N ASN A 18 4.06 8.69 -31.29
CA ASN A 18 4.11 8.79 -32.75
C ASN A 18 4.74 10.08 -33.30
N ILE A 19 4.74 11.19 -32.55
CA ILE A 19 5.41 12.44 -32.98
C ILE A 19 6.92 12.36 -32.71
N VAL A 20 7.32 11.72 -31.61
CA VAL A 20 8.73 11.59 -31.21
C VAL A 20 9.49 10.62 -32.13
N LEU A 21 8.84 9.58 -32.67
CA LEU A 21 9.46 8.66 -33.63
C LEU A 21 9.75 9.34 -34.99
N ALA A 22 8.88 10.22 -35.46
CA ALA A 22 9.02 10.90 -36.76
C ALA A 22 10.15 11.95 -36.77
N ILE A 23 10.44 12.58 -35.63
CA ILE A 23 11.53 13.56 -35.49
C ILE A 23 12.88 12.86 -35.26
N SER A 24 12.88 11.64 -34.71
CA SER A 24 14.11 10.94 -34.30
C SER A 24 14.95 10.37 -35.44
N LEU A 25 14.47 10.32 -36.70
CA LEU A 25 15.30 9.85 -37.82
C LEU A 25 16.27 10.91 -38.37
N ARG A 26 16.24 12.14 -37.85
CA ARG A 26 17.14 13.21 -38.27
C ARG A 26 17.43 14.10 -37.06
N LEU A 27 18.36 13.69 -36.19
CA LEU A 27 19.30 14.56 -35.43
C LEU A 27 19.98 13.79 -34.27
N ASN A 28 21.29 13.55 -34.43
CA ASN A 28 22.35 13.38 -33.42
C ASN A 28 22.01 13.29 -31.90
N HIS A 29 21.96 12.05 -31.41
CA HIS A 29 22.58 11.41 -30.22
C HIS A 29 23.03 12.16 -28.93
N VAL A 30 22.58 13.35 -28.53
CA VAL A 30 23.00 13.89 -27.19
C VAL A 30 21.88 14.56 -26.39
N ARG A 31 20.71 13.94 -26.30
CA ARG A 31 19.64 14.44 -25.40
C ARG A 31 18.79 13.39 -24.70
N TRP A 32 19.29 12.17 -24.55
CA TRP A 32 18.58 11.10 -23.82
C TRP A 32 19.12 10.84 -22.41
N HIS A 33 20.24 11.46 -22.00
CA HIS A 33 20.87 11.18 -20.71
C HIS A 33 20.20 11.88 -19.51
N GLN A 34 19.54 13.04 -19.71
CA GLN A 34 18.93 13.80 -18.61
C GLN A 34 17.53 13.30 -18.21
N SER A 35 16.71 12.80 -19.14
CA SER A 35 15.39 12.23 -18.80
C SER A 35 15.49 10.91 -18.05
N CYS A 36 16.51 10.09 -18.33
CA CYS A 36 16.69 8.80 -17.65
C CYS A 36 17.03 9.00 -16.17
N SER A 37 17.91 9.96 -15.84
CA SER A 37 18.39 10.21 -14.48
C SER A 37 17.28 10.56 -13.49
N TRP A 38 16.32 11.41 -13.89
CA TRP A 38 15.18 11.77 -13.04
C TRP A 38 14.22 10.60 -12.79
N LEU A 39 14.02 9.73 -13.77
CA LEU A 39 13.13 8.57 -13.64
C LEU A 39 13.72 7.53 -12.67
N VAL A 40 15.04 7.30 -12.70
CA VAL A 40 15.70 6.40 -11.73
C VAL A 40 15.69 6.96 -10.31
N ALA A 41 15.83 8.28 -10.15
CA ALA A 41 15.76 8.94 -8.84
C ALA A 41 14.34 8.87 -8.25
N PHE A 42 13.31 9.07 -9.07
CA PHE A 42 11.91 8.95 -8.67
C PHE A 42 11.56 7.50 -8.27
N VAL A 43 11.96 6.50 -9.07
CA VAL A 43 11.75 5.08 -8.73
C VAL A 43 12.47 4.70 -7.43
N LYS A 44 13.73 5.14 -7.23
CA LYS A 44 14.44 4.92 -5.95
C LYS A 44 13.72 5.55 -4.75
N GLY A 45 13.15 6.74 -4.92
CA GLY A 45 12.34 7.40 -3.89
C GLY A 45 11.08 6.62 -3.51
N VAL A 46 10.40 6.03 -4.49
CA VAL A 46 9.20 5.19 -4.26
C VAL A 46 9.55 3.91 -3.47
N THR A 47 10.68 3.25 -3.78
CA THR A 47 11.07 2.02 -3.09
C THR A 47 11.38 2.20 -1.59
N ALA A 48 11.89 3.38 -1.18
CA ALA A 48 12.19 3.64 0.23
C ALA A 48 10.93 3.80 1.10
N ILE A 49 9.82 4.26 0.51
CA ILE A 49 8.55 4.47 1.21
C ILE A 49 7.90 3.12 1.56
N GLU A 50 7.99 2.13 0.67
CA GLU A 50 7.44 0.79 0.89
C GLU A 50 8.21 0.02 1.99
N VAL A 51 9.52 0.24 2.10
CA VAL A 51 10.36 -0.44 3.12
C VAL A 51 9.94 -0.03 4.53
N LEU A 52 9.64 1.25 4.77
CA LEU A 52 9.20 1.72 6.09
C LEU A 52 7.81 1.19 6.50
N GLN A 53 6.93 0.92 5.54
CA GLN A 53 5.63 0.27 5.83
C GLN A 53 5.78 -1.19 6.27
N LYS A 54 6.86 -1.86 5.85
CA LYS A 54 7.13 -3.27 6.20
C LYS A 54 7.48 -3.44 7.67
N ASP A 55 8.15 -2.47 8.29
CA ASP A 55 8.59 -2.54 9.69
C ASP A 55 7.48 -2.29 10.72
N LYS A 56 6.30 -1.85 10.29
CA LYS A 56 5.19 -1.62 11.22
C LYS A 56 4.75 -2.95 11.83
N LYS A 57 4.89 -3.12 13.14
CA LYS A 57 4.59 -4.38 13.86
C LYS A 57 3.12 -4.55 14.27
N VAL A 58 2.30 -3.50 14.15
CA VAL A 58 0.90 -3.49 14.59
C VAL A 58 -0.04 -2.93 13.52
N TYR A 59 -1.23 -3.52 13.41
CA TYR A 59 -2.34 -2.99 12.62
C TYR A 59 -3.19 -1.99 13.41
N ASN A 60 -3.73 -1.01 12.68
CA ASN A 60 -4.77 -0.09 13.11
C ASN A 60 -6.16 -0.65 12.79
N ALA A 61 -7.20 -0.14 13.45
CA ALA A 61 -8.58 -0.52 13.15
C ALA A 61 -8.97 -0.26 11.67
N GLU A 62 -8.45 0.80 11.05
CA GLU A 62 -8.67 1.12 9.64
C GLU A 62 -8.04 0.08 8.71
N GLU A 63 -6.81 -0.34 8.96
CA GLU A 63 -6.13 -1.38 8.17
C GLU A 63 -6.87 -2.72 8.32
N ILE A 64 -7.31 -3.07 9.52
CA ILE A 64 -8.09 -4.29 9.77
C ILE A 64 -9.43 -4.23 9.03
N GLN A 65 -10.07 -3.06 8.99
CA GLN A 65 -11.30 -2.84 8.24
C GLN A 65 -11.08 -3.07 6.74
N GLU A 66 -9.96 -2.60 6.19
CA GLU A 66 -9.61 -2.82 4.78
C GLU A 66 -9.31 -4.28 4.49
N ILE A 67 -8.51 -4.94 5.34
CA ILE A 67 -8.10 -6.34 5.18
C ILE A 67 -9.32 -7.28 5.26
N LEU A 68 -10.22 -7.06 6.23
CA LEU A 68 -11.42 -7.88 6.43
C LEU A 68 -12.60 -7.46 5.53
N GLY A 69 -12.54 -6.28 4.90
CA GLY A 69 -13.62 -5.74 4.08
C GLY A 69 -14.93 -5.44 4.83
N ILE A 70 -14.92 -5.40 6.16
CA ILE A 70 -16.10 -5.17 7.00
C ILE A 70 -16.36 -3.67 7.22
N GLY A 71 -17.60 -3.30 7.55
CA GLY A 71 -17.95 -1.91 7.86
C GLY A 71 -17.37 -1.44 9.21
N ARG A 72 -17.00 -0.15 9.29
CA ARG A 72 -16.42 0.51 10.50
C ARG A 72 -17.04 0.06 11.83
N SER A 73 -18.37 0.12 11.94
CA SER A 73 -19.08 -0.23 13.18
C SER A 73 -18.87 -1.70 13.59
N LYS A 74 -18.90 -2.61 12.62
CA LYS A 74 -18.65 -4.04 12.85
C LYS A 74 -17.20 -4.29 13.23
N THR A 75 -16.24 -3.59 12.64
CA THR A 75 -14.82 -3.68 13.02
C THR A 75 -14.59 -3.35 14.48
N TYR A 76 -15.14 -2.24 14.97
CA TYR A 76 -14.98 -1.85 16.37
C TYR A 76 -15.67 -2.82 17.33
N THR A 77 -16.85 -3.33 16.98
CA THR A 77 -17.56 -4.34 17.78
C THR A 77 -16.73 -5.62 17.88
N PHE A 78 -16.22 -6.09 16.74
CA PHE A 78 -15.38 -7.28 16.65
C PHE A 78 -14.07 -7.13 17.45
N LEU A 79 -13.40 -5.97 17.35
CA LEU A 79 -12.18 -5.70 18.11
C LEU A 79 -12.43 -5.61 19.63
N ASP A 80 -13.60 -5.10 20.05
CA ASP A 80 -13.97 -5.07 21.47
C ASP A 80 -14.28 -6.47 22.01
N GLU A 81 -14.98 -7.30 21.24
CA GLU A 81 -15.22 -8.71 21.57
C GLU A 81 -13.91 -9.52 21.64
N ALA A 82 -13.04 -9.37 20.65
CA ALA A 82 -11.72 -10.00 20.63
C ALA A 82 -10.84 -9.52 21.80
N TYR A 83 -10.93 -8.25 22.19
CA TYR A 83 -10.23 -7.73 23.37
C TYR A 83 -10.74 -8.35 24.68
N ARG A 84 -12.06 -8.52 24.83
CA ARG A 84 -12.66 -9.13 26.03
C ARG A 84 -12.34 -10.62 26.16
N ASN A 85 -12.43 -11.34 25.05
CA ASN A 85 -12.25 -12.79 25.03
C ASN A 85 -10.77 -13.20 24.91
N GLN A 86 -9.90 -12.30 24.45
CA GLN A 86 -8.47 -12.51 24.14
C GLN A 86 -8.21 -13.72 23.21
N LYS A 87 -9.24 -14.15 22.49
CA LYS A 87 -9.21 -15.20 21.46
C LYS A 87 -9.99 -14.64 20.27
N PRO A 88 -9.58 -14.90 19.02
CA PRO A 88 -8.50 -15.79 18.57
C PRO A 88 -7.09 -15.17 18.56
N PHE A 89 -6.95 -13.86 18.71
CA PHE A 89 -5.65 -13.16 18.76
C PHE A 89 -5.63 -12.07 19.83
N ARG A 90 -4.42 -11.61 20.21
CA ARG A 90 -4.24 -10.59 21.24
C ARG A 90 -4.52 -9.19 20.69
N VAL A 91 -5.41 -8.46 21.36
CA VAL A 91 -5.71 -7.04 21.07
C VAL A 91 -5.15 -6.15 22.18
N LEU A 92 -4.46 -5.07 21.81
CA LEU A 92 -3.97 -4.06 22.74
C LEU A 92 -4.84 -2.81 22.64
N LYS A 93 -5.45 -2.40 23.75
CA LYS A 93 -6.23 -1.17 23.82
C LYS A 93 -5.38 -0.08 24.48
N VAL A 94 -5.07 0.97 23.73
CA VAL A 94 -4.32 2.15 24.21
C VAL A 94 -5.28 3.34 24.20
N GLY A 95 -5.90 3.60 25.35
CA GLY A 95 -6.96 4.61 25.47
C GLY A 95 -8.19 4.27 24.61
N LYS A 96 -8.45 5.08 23.57
CA LYS A 96 -9.53 4.87 22.59
C LYS A 96 -9.08 4.12 21.33
N LEU A 97 -7.78 3.86 21.20
CA LEU A 97 -7.19 3.24 20.02
C LEU A 97 -6.98 1.75 20.25
N PHE A 98 -7.25 0.96 19.21
CA PHE A 98 -6.94 -0.46 19.17
C PHE A 98 -5.70 -0.70 18.32
N ARG A 99 -4.79 -1.54 18.84
CA ARG A 99 -3.58 -2.00 18.17
C ARG A 99 -3.58 -3.52 18.19
N VAL A 100 -3.38 -4.14 17.03
CA VAL A 100 -3.32 -5.60 16.90
C VAL A 100 -1.95 -5.98 16.36
N PRO A 101 -1.19 -6.89 16.99
CA PRO A 101 0.07 -7.40 16.44
C PRO A 101 -0.17 -8.04 15.08
N LYS A 102 0.65 -7.69 14.08
CA LYS A 102 0.46 -8.23 12.72
C LYS A 102 0.56 -9.75 12.67
N GLN A 103 1.64 -10.27 13.24
CA GLN A 103 1.93 -11.71 13.29
C GLN A 103 0.74 -12.52 13.81
N SER A 104 0.23 -12.20 15.00
CA SER A 104 -0.89 -12.94 15.58
C SER A 104 -2.20 -12.83 14.77
N PHE A 105 -2.39 -11.74 14.04
CA PHE A 105 -3.56 -11.55 13.18
C PHE A 105 -3.42 -12.32 11.87
N ASP A 106 -2.23 -12.29 11.27
CA ASP A 106 -1.91 -13.01 10.04
C ASP A 106 -1.97 -14.53 10.29
N ASP A 107 -1.39 -15.04 11.40
CA ASP A 107 -1.48 -16.45 11.81
C ASP A 107 -2.94 -16.92 11.93
N TRP A 108 -3.81 -16.05 12.46
CA TRP A 108 -5.24 -16.32 12.58
C TRP A 108 -5.95 -16.32 11.21
N LEU A 109 -5.59 -15.42 10.29
CA LEU A 109 -6.14 -15.41 8.93
C LEU A 109 -5.75 -16.66 8.14
N ASP A 110 -4.51 -17.12 8.30
CA ASP A 110 -4.00 -18.33 7.66
C ASP A 110 -4.55 -19.61 8.29
N GLY A 111 -5.27 -19.51 9.41
CA GLY A 111 -5.85 -20.66 10.12
C GLY A 111 -4.80 -21.52 10.83
N ILE A 112 -3.60 -20.97 11.06
CA ILE A 112 -2.52 -21.63 11.79
C ILE A 112 -2.73 -21.28 13.27
N SER A 113 -3.61 -22.03 13.95
CA SER A 113 -3.89 -21.89 15.39
C SER A 113 -3.29 -23.00 16.23
#